data_AF-A0A5B1BL84-F1
#
_entry.id   AF-A0A5B1BL84-F1
#
_cell.length_a   1.000
_cell.length_b   1.000
_cell.length_c   1.000
_cell.angle_alpha   90.00
_cell.angle_beta   90.00
_cell.angle_gamma   90.00
#
_symmetry.space_group_name_H-M   'P 1'
#
loop_
_entity.id
_entity.type
_entity.pdbx_description
1 polymer ?
#
loop_
_entity_poly.entity_id
_entity_poly.type
_entity_poly.pdbx_seq_one_letter_code
_entity_poly.pdbx_strand_id
1 'polypeptide(L)'
;MTNPHFAWLPPEINSALMFAGPGAGPLLAAATGWNGLAEELAAAAASFSAVTSELTNGFWQGASAAAMLTVATQYMAWLGAAALQAEQVGIQAAATASAFEAALAATVQPAVVAANRGLMQVLAATNWLGFNTPAIMDIEAAYEQMWASDVAAMAAYHFDASAAAAQLAPWQQVLRNLGIDIGKNGAINLGFGNTGSGNIGIGNTGSGNLGVGNTGSGNVGSGNTGNNNLGMGNLGSGNLGFASTGDRSLGFGLTGDNKVGFGGFNSGSGNVGFGNSGTGNVGFFNSGTGNLGIGNSGLLNSGLGNSGSINAGFGNAGSMNMGLWQSAMPGDMAAAAALDPALASSASYATGGTATLGSSILNSALAQTGAVNPALASPLHPASATPTAAAPAAAPATPASGLDSGSASTGAGNAGSGSAAPSGVRSAGTGYTGVYNAGANDAGLRTATREAGLGAPSTSGSSIPRSTFYPSREPGEPDTGIKLPVRSE
;
A
#
# COMPACT_ATOMS: atom_id res chain seq x y z
N MET A 1 -17.35 -12.48 36.28
CA MET A 1 -16.78 -11.27 36.90
C MET A 1 -16.32 -11.66 38.29
N THR A 2 -15.02 -11.56 38.58
CA THR A 2 -14.48 -11.76 39.92
C THR A 2 -14.99 -10.65 40.83
N ASN A 3 -15.31 -10.98 42.08
CA ASN A 3 -15.81 -10.02 43.06
C ASN A 3 -14.79 -8.87 43.21
N PRO A 4 -15.18 -7.57 43.12
CA PRO A 4 -14.22 -6.47 43.19
C PRO A 4 -13.43 -6.52 44.50
N HIS A 5 -12.10 -6.56 44.37
CA HIS A 5 -11.19 -6.76 45.51
C HIS A 5 -11.36 -5.68 46.60
N PHE A 6 -11.67 -4.44 46.20
CA PHE A 6 -11.90 -3.31 47.12
C PHE A 6 -13.08 -3.52 48.08
N ALA A 7 -14.07 -4.34 47.73
CA ALA A 7 -15.24 -4.62 48.58
C ALA A 7 -14.88 -5.41 49.85
N TRP A 8 -13.69 -6.01 49.91
CA TRP A 8 -13.19 -6.80 51.03
C TRP A 8 -12.05 -6.09 51.79
N LEU A 9 -11.68 -4.89 51.36
CA LEU A 9 -10.65 -4.08 52.00
C LEU A 9 -11.28 -3.15 53.05
N PRO A 10 -10.64 -2.96 54.23
CA PRO A 10 -11.08 -1.98 55.20
C PRO A 10 -10.86 -0.54 54.68
N PRO A 11 -11.58 0.46 55.21
CA PRO A 11 -11.48 1.86 54.77
C PRO A 11 -10.04 2.40 54.88
N GLU A 12 -9.26 1.99 55.88
CA GLU A 12 -7.84 2.37 55.98
C GLU A 12 -7.04 2.07 54.70
N ILE A 13 -7.34 0.97 54.00
CA ILE A 13 -6.63 0.57 52.79
C ILE A 13 -7.26 1.21 51.55
N ASN A 14 -8.60 1.23 51.42
CA ASN A 14 -9.27 1.86 50.28
C ASN A 14 -8.96 3.36 50.22
N SER A 15 -9.12 4.07 51.35
CA SER A 15 -8.72 5.46 51.51
C SER A 15 -7.23 5.65 51.18
N ALA A 16 -6.32 4.89 51.79
CA ALA A 16 -4.88 5.07 51.56
C ALA A 16 -4.46 4.83 50.10
N LEU A 17 -5.10 3.90 49.38
CA LEU A 17 -4.83 3.64 47.98
C LEU A 17 -5.33 4.76 47.06
N MET A 18 -6.52 5.32 47.31
CA MET A 18 -7.09 6.40 46.49
C MET A 18 -6.34 7.72 46.69
N PHE A 19 -5.91 8.03 47.91
CA PHE A 19 -5.13 9.23 48.22
C PHE A 19 -3.61 9.08 47.92
N ALA A 20 -3.15 7.91 47.48
CA ALA A 20 -1.74 7.69 47.10
C ALA A 20 -1.49 7.96 45.62
N GLY A 21 -0.30 8.43 45.29
CA GLY A 21 0.17 8.62 43.92
C GLY A 21 0.08 10.06 43.40
N PRO A 22 0.28 10.27 42.08
CA PRO A 22 0.41 11.60 41.47
C PRO A 22 -0.92 12.29 41.12
N GLY A 23 -2.07 11.68 41.41
CA GLY A 23 -3.40 12.16 41.04
C GLY A 23 -3.68 12.11 39.53
N ALA A 24 -4.73 12.82 39.09
CA ALA A 24 -5.21 12.83 37.71
C ALA A 24 -4.31 13.59 36.72
N GLY A 25 -3.37 14.42 37.20
CA GLY A 25 -2.56 15.33 36.39
C GLY A 25 -1.88 14.70 35.16
N PRO A 26 -1.19 13.55 35.27
CA PRO A 26 -0.58 12.87 34.13
C PRO A 26 -1.59 12.41 33.06
N LEU A 27 -2.81 12.03 33.48
CA LEU A 27 -3.85 11.55 32.59
C LEU A 27 -4.56 12.71 31.87
N LEU A 28 -4.75 13.84 32.56
CA LEU A 28 -5.20 15.10 31.95
C LEU A 28 -4.16 15.64 30.96
N ALA A 29 -2.86 15.57 31.28
CA ALA A 29 -1.79 15.92 30.36
C ALA A 29 -1.82 15.02 29.10
N ALA A 30 -1.99 13.71 29.27
CA ALA A 30 -2.17 12.79 28.15
C ALA A 30 -3.41 13.14 27.30
N ALA A 31 -4.54 13.48 27.93
CA ALA A 31 -5.75 13.93 27.21
C ALA A 31 -5.48 15.19 26.36
N THR A 32 -4.79 16.19 26.91
CA THR A 32 -4.40 17.40 26.14
C THR A 32 -3.44 17.09 24.99
N GLY A 33 -2.51 16.14 25.16
CA GLY A 33 -1.61 15.72 24.09
C GLY A 33 -2.32 14.99 22.95
N TRP A 34 -3.29 14.12 23.27
CA TRP A 34 -4.11 13.43 22.27
C TRP A 34 -5.04 14.39 21.51
N ASN A 35 -5.65 15.36 22.19
CA ASN A 35 -6.45 16.39 21.55
C ASN A 35 -5.60 17.29 20.63
N GLY A 36 -4.41 17.71 21.09
CA GLY A 36 -3.47 18.47 20.26
C GLY A 36 -3.04 17.72 18.99
N LEU A 37 -2.77 16.42 19.10
CA LEU A 37 -2.49 15.56 17.95
C LEU A 37 -3.71 15.47 16.99
N ALA A 38 -4.93 15.38 17.51
CA ALA A 38 -6.13 15.39 16.69
C ALA A 38 -6.30 16.70 15.91
N GLU A 39 -6.06 17.85 16.57
CA GLU A 39 -6.07 19.17 15.95
C GLU A 39 -4.98 19.31 14.87
N GLU A 40 -3.74 18.87 15.13
CA GLU A 40 -2.66 18.88 14.15
C GLU A 40 -2.98 18.00 12.92
N LEU A 41 -3.53 16.80 13.12
CA LEU A 41 -3.95 15.91 12.03
C LEU A 41 -5.11 16.49 11.21
N ALA A 42 -6.08 17.14 11.86
CA ALA A 42 -7.18 17.83 11.19
C ALA A 42 -6.68 19.06 10.40
N ALA A 43 -5.75 19.84 10.95
CA ALA A 43 -5.12 20.97 10.26
C ALA A 43 -4.25 20.50 9.08
N ALA A 44 -3.55 19.37 9.21
CA ALA A 44 -2.82 18.74 8.11
C ALA A 44 -3.78 18.28 7.00
N ALA A 45 -4.93 17.70 7.33
CA ALA A 45 -5.96 17.33 6.35
C ALA A 45 -6.53 18.57 5.63
N ALA A 46 -6.84 19.64 6.37
CA ALA A 46 -7.37 20.88 5.81
C ALA A 46 -6.37 21.59 4.88
N SER A 47 -5.10 21.70 5.28
CA SER A 47 -4.05 22.30 4.45
C SER A 47 -3.76 21.46 3.19
N PHE A 48 -3.73 20.14 3.30
CA PHE A 48 -3.62 19.25 2.15
C PHE A 48 -4.85 19.34 1.22
N SER A 49 -6.06 19.48 1.77
CA SER A 49 -7.27 19.75 0.97
C SER A 49 -7.20 21.08 0.23
N ALA A 50 -6.63 22.12 0.83
CA ALA A 50 -6.46 23.42 0.19
C ALA A 50 -5.53 23.30 -1.03
N VAL A 51 -4.34 22.72 -0.85
CA VAL A 51 -3.38 22.48 -1.95
C VAL A 51 -3.97 21.59 -3.05
N THR A 52 -4.69 20.52 -2.68
CA THR A 52 -5.25 19.59 -3.67
C THR A 52 -6.50 20.12 -4.37
N SER A 53 -7.16 21.17 -3.84
CA SER A 53 -8.24 21.87 -4.56
C SER A 53 -7.75 22.60 -5.81
N GLU A 54 -6.46 22.90 -5.94
CA GLU A 54 -5.86 23.45 -7.15
C GLU A 54 -5.78 22.41 -8.30
N LEU A 55 -5.82 21.10 -8.00
CA LEU A 55 -5.87 20.06 -9.03
C LEU A 55 -7.20 20.03 -9.79
N THR A 56 -8.29 20.48 -9.15
CA THR A 56 -9.62 20.56 -9.76
C THR A 56 -9.94 21.94 -10.34
N ASN A 57 -9.38 23.01 -9.77
CA ASN A 57 -9.70 24.39 -10.14
C ASN A 57 -8.58 25.12 -10.90
N GLY A 58 -7.37 24.56 -10.95
CA GLY A 58 -6.20 25.16 -11.59
C GLY A 58 -6.12 24.93 -13.11
N PHE A 59 -5.01 25.36 -13.70
CA PHE A 59 -4.79 25.33 -15.16
C PHE A 59 -4.44 23.94 -15.73
N TRP A 60 -4.01 22.99 -14.89
CA TRP A 60 -3.54 21.65 -15.30
C TRP A 60 -4.58 20.55 -15.05
N GLN A 61 -5.79 20.76 -15.55
CA GLN A 61 -6.87 19.77 -15.48
C GLN A 61 -6.67 18.65 -16.52
N GLY A 62 -6.92 17.40 -16.14
CA GLY A 62 -6.80 16.25 -17.02
C GLY A 62 -6.81 14.91 -16.27
N ALA A 63 -6.67 13.80 -17.01
CA ALA A 63 -6.72 12.45 -16.44
C ALA A 63 -5.69 12.23 -15.31
N SER A 64 -4.49 12.78 -15.43
CA SER A 64 -3.45 12.71 -14.40
C SER A 64 -3.81 13.46 -13.12
N ALA A 65 -4.45 14.63 -13.23
CA ALA A 65 -4.92 15.40 -12.08
C ALA A 65 -6.08 14.69 -11.37
N ALA A 66 -7.01 14.09 -12.12
CA ALA A 66 -8.10 13.28 -11.57
C ALA A 66 -7.58 12.00 -10.85
N ALA A 67 -6.56 11.35 -11.41
CA ALA A 67 -5.90 10.21 -10.75
C ALA A 67 -5.19 10.64 -9.45
N MET A 68 -4.49 11.78 -9.46
CA MET A 68 -3.86 12.34 -8.26
C MET A 68 -4.89 12.70 -7.18
N LEU A 69 -6.02 13.31 -7.56
CA LEU A 69 -7.12 13.64 -6.64
C LEU A 69 -7.72 12.39 -5.97
N THR A 70 -7.78 11.27 -6.69
CA THR A 70 -8.28 10.00 -6.17
C THR A 70 -7.38 9.45 -5.06
N VAL A 71 -6.05 9.59 -5.19
CA VAL A 71 -5.10 9.23 -4.12
C VAL A 71 -5.12 10.26 -2.98
N ALA A 72 -5.22 11.55 -3.31
CA ALA A 72 -5.28 12.63 -2.34
C ALA A 72 -6.49 12.51 -1.38
N THR A 73 -7.68 12.23 -1.91
CA THR A 73 -8.90 12.04 -1.11
C THR A 73 -8.80 10.85 -0.15
N GLN A 74 -8.07 9.80 -0.51
CA GLN A 74 -7.82 8.65 0.36
C GLN A 74 -6.83 8.99 1.49
N TYR A 75 -5.80 9.79 1.20
CA TYR A 75 -4.88 10.28 2.24
C TYR A 75 -5.58 11.24 3.22
N MET A 76 -6.48 12.09 2.74
CA MET A 76 -7.33 12.92 3.61
C MET A 76 -8.27 12.08 4.48
N ALA A 77 -8.86 11.01 3.93
CA ALA A 77 -9.69 10.09 4.70
C ALA A 77 -8.86 9.37 5.79
N TRP A 78 -7.61 9.00 5.51
CA TRP A 78 -6.69 8.44 6.50
C TRP A 78 -6.35 9.45 7.61
N LEU A 79 -5.99 10.69 7.26
CA LEU A 79 -5.74 11.76 8.25
C LEU A 79 -6.97 12.03 9.12
N GLY A 80 -8.16 12.08 8.53
CA GLY A 80 -9.42 12.27 9.27
C GLY A 80 -9.72 11.10 10.21
N ALA A 81 -9.51 9.86 9.77
CA ALA A 81 -9.67 8.68 10.63
C ALA A 81 -8.66 8.67 11.79
N ALA A 82 -7.42 9.09 11.55
CA ALA A 82 -6.39 9.23 12.58
C ALA A 82 -6.72 10.34 13.58
N ALA A 83 -7.20 11.50 13.11
CA ALA A 83 -7.62 12.62 13.96
C ALA A 83 -8.78 12.21 14.89
N LEU A 84 -9.83 11.60 14.33
CA LEU A 84 -10.97 11.09 15.11
C LEU A 84 -10.54 10.04 16.15
N GLN A 85 -9.60 9.16 15.81
CA GLN A 85 -9.08 8.18 16.76
C GLN A 85 -8.31 8.84 17.91
N ALA A 86 -7.49 9.85 17.61
CA ALA A 86 -6.75 10.62 18.61
C ALA A 86 -7.70 11.39 19.55
N GLU A 87 -8.71 12.06 18.99
CA GLU A 87 -9.77 12.76 19.73
C GLU A 87 -10.51 11.83 20.69
N GLN A 88 -10.93 10.65 20.23
CA GLN A 88 -11.60 9.67 21.09
C GLN A 88 -10.72 9.21 22.26
N VAL A 89 -9.42 8.99 22.04
CA VAL A 89 -8.48 8.64 23.13
C VAL A 89 -8.36 9.78 24.14
N GLY A 90 -8.28 11.04 23.67
CA GLY A 90 -8.25 12.21 24.53
C GLY A 90 -9.51 12.37 25.39
N ILE A 91 -10.70 12.16 24.80
CA ILE A 91 -11.98 12.17 25.52
C ILE A 91 -12.04 11.09 26.60
N GLN A 92 -11.69 9.84 26.29
CA GLN A 92 -11.77 8.76 27.29
C GLN A 92 -10.70 8.89 28.40
N ALA A 93 -9.53 9.47 28.09
CA ALA A 93 -8.54 9.82 29.11
C ALA A 93 -9.08 10.89 30.07
N ALA A 94 -9.73 11.94 29.56
CA ALA A 94 -10.36 12.98 30.38
C ALA A 94 -11.54 12.43 31.22
N ALA A 95 -12.37 11.56 30.64
CA ALA A 95 -13.46 10.90 31.37
C ALA A 95 -12.94 10.03 32.52
N THR A 96 -11.87 9.25 32.28
CA THR A 96 -11.22 8.44 33.32
C THR A 96 -10.57 9.30 34.43
N ALA A 97 -10.00 10.46 34.07
CA ALA A 97 -9.49 11.43 35.03
C ALA A 97 -10.60 12.02 35.91
N SER A 98 -11.75 12.40 35.32
CA SER A 98 -12.90 12.90 36.09
C SER A 98 -13.52 11.83 36.99
N ALA A 99 -13.53 10.55 36.57
CA ALA A 99 -13.95 9.44 37.41
C ALA A 99 -13.04 9.26 38.64
N PHE A 100 -11.72 9.42 38.46
CA PHE A 100 -10.77 9.41 39.58
C PHE A 100 -11.01 10.59 40.54
N GLU A 101 -11.21 11.81 40.03
CA GLU A 101 -11.45 12.98 40.88
C GLU A 101 -12.77 12.90 41.66
N ALA A 102 -13.83 12.38 41.03
CA ALA A 102 -15.10 12.09 41.68
C ALA A 102 -14.95 11.04 42.80
N ALA A 103 -14.18 9.98 42.52
CA ALA A 103 -13.88 8.94 43.50
C ALA A 103 -13.05 9.45 44.68
N LEU A 104 -12.00 10.24 44.41
CA LEU A 104 -11.16 10.89 45.41
C LEU A 104 -11.98 11.83 46.32
N ALA A 105 -12.95 12.56 45.76
CA ALA A 105 -13.85 13.43 46.51
C ALA A 105 -14.89 12.67 47.35
N ALA A 106 -15.30 11.48 46.92
CA ALA A 106 -16.28 10.63 47.62
C ALA A 106 -15.64 9.65 48.65
N THR A 107 -14.34 9.39 48.53
CA THR A 107 -13.59 8.50 49.44
C THR A 107 -13.31 9.22 50.77
N VAL A 108 -13.41 8.50 51.87
CA VAL A 108 -13.15 9.02 53.20
C VAL A 108 -11.68 9.43 53.33
N GLN A 109 -11.40 10.54 54.01
CA GLN A 109 -10.01 10.95 54.24
C GLN A 109 -9.34 10.03 55.28
N PRO A 110 -8.11 9.53 55.03
CA PRO A 110 -7.43 8.62 55.97
C PRO A 110 -7.32 9.15 57.41
N ALA A 111 -7.25 10.46 57.60
CA ALA A 111 -7.21 11.10 58.91
C ALA A 111 -8.52 10.89 59.72
N VAL A 112 -9.68 10.82 59.06
CA VAL A 112 -10.98 10.58 59.70
C VAL A 112 -11.07 9.13 60.17
N VAL A 113 -10.62 8.18 59.34
CA VAL A 113 -10.54 6.76 59.71
C VAL A 113 -9.58 6.57 60.90
N ALA A 114 -8.39 7.19 60.85
CA ALA A 114 -7.43 7.15 61.96
C ALA A 114 -7.98 7.76 63.26
N ALA A 115 -8.73 8.87 63.17
CA ALA A 115 -9.37 9.49 64.33
C ALA A 115 -10.43 8.58 64.97
N ASN A 116 -11.27 7.91 64.16
CA ASN A 116 -12.24 6.92 64.63
C ASN A 116 -11.54 5.77 65.39
N ARG A 117 -10.51 5.16 64.78
CA ARG A 117 -9.76 4.06 65.42
C ARG A 117 -9.05 4.49 66.71
N GLY A 118 -8.48 5.69 66.74
CA GLY A 118 -7.85 6.24 67.94
C GLY A 118 -8.85 6.49 69.07
N LEU A 119 -10.03 7.00 68.76
CA LEU A 119 -11.08 7.26 69.74
C LEU A 119 -11.69 5.96 70.28
N MET A 120 -11.86 4.94 69.43
CA MET A 120 -12.23 3.57 69.84
C MET A 120 -11.26 3.01 70.88
N GLN A 121 -9.95 3.15 70.66
CA GLN A 121 -8.92 2.71 71.62
C GLN A 121 -9.00 3.45 72.97
N VAL A 122 -9.22 4.77 72.96
CA VAL A 122 -9.36 5.59 74.18
C VAL A 122 -10.61 5.20 74.98
N LEU A 123 -11.75 5.00 74.33
CA LEU A 123 -12.98 4.56 75.00
C LEU A 123 -12.84 3.15 75.56
N ALA A 124 -12.26 2.21 74.80
CA ALA A 124 -12.01 0.85 75.26
C ALA A 124 -11.07 0.82 76.48
N ALA A 125 -9.97 1.59 76.45
CA ALA A 125 -9.03 1.71 77.56
C ALA A 125 -9.63 2.33 78.84
N THR A 126 -10.76 3.04 78.71
CA THR A 126 -11.50 3.65 79.83
C THR A 126 -12.79 2.91 80.19
N ASN A 127 -13.19 1.85 79.47
CA ASN A 127 -14.46 1.14 79.66
C ASN A 127 -14.49 0.12 80.83
N TRP A 128 -13.73 0.35 81.91
CA TRP A 128 -13.59 -0.58 83.04
C TRP A 128 -14.92 -0.95 83.73
N LEU A 129 -15.93 -0.09 83.62
CA LEU A 129 -17.26 -0.26 84.22
C LEU A 129 -18.39 -0.45 83.18
N GLY A 130 -18.05 -0.59 81.88
CA GLY A 130 -19.04 -0.76 80.82
C GLY A 130 -19.80 0.52 80.38
N PHE A 131 -19.60 1.66 81.04
CA PHE A 131 -20.33 2.91 80.74
C PHE A 131 -20.06 3.49 79.34
N ASN A 132 -18.91 3.21 78.73
CA ASN A 132 -18.59 3.71 77.38
C ASN A 132 -19.18 2.83 76.26
N THR A 133 -19.82 1.70 76.59
CA THR A 133 -20.32 0.74 75.59
C THR A 133 -21.25 1.36 74.53
N PRO A 134 -22.20 2.27 74.85
CA PRO A 134 -23.00 2.96 73.83
C PRO A 134 -22.14 3.77 72.84
N ALA A 135 -21.18 4.55 73.36
CA ALA A 135 -20.28 5.34 72.52
C ALA A 135 -19.37 4.47 71.63
N ILE A 136 -18.91 3.32 72.14
CA ILE A 136 -18.15 2.35 71.35
C ILE A 136 -18.98 1.83 70.17
N MET A 137 -20.25 1.47 70.40
CA MET A 137 -21.15 1.03 69.32
C MET A 137 -21.40 2.13 68.28
N ASP A 138 -21.57 3.39 68.70
CA ASP A 138 -21.74 4.51 67.76
C ASP A 138 -20.51 4.72 66.86
N ILE A 139 -19.31 4.48 67.38
CA ILE A 139 -18.03 4.62 66.65
C ILE A 139 -17.76 3.44 65.73
N GLU A 140 -18.12 2.22 66.16
CA GLU A 140 -18.09 1.03 65.31
C GLU A 140 -19.10 1.18 64.15
N ALA A 141 -20.30 1.69 64.41
CA ALA A 141 -21.28 2.02 63.37
C ALA A 141 -20.78 3.12 62.41
N ALA A 142 -20.10 4.16 62.92
CA ALA A 142 -19.45 5.16 62.06
C ALA A 142 -18.31 4.57 61.22
N TYR A 143 -17.58 3.56 61.72
CA TYR A 143 -16.55 2.86 60.97
C TYR A 143 -17.13 2.01 59.83
N GLU A 144 -18.20 1.25 60.09
CA GLU A 144 -18.99 0.53 59.08
C GLU A 144 -19.51 1.48 57.98
N GLN A 145 -19.97 2.69 58.35
CA GLN A 145 -20.40 3.72 57.39
C GLN A 145 -19.24 4.23 56.52
N MET A 146 -18.06 4.48 57.10
CA MET A 146 -16.87 4.87 56.31
C MET A 146 -16.46 3.75 55.34
N TRP A 147 -16.48 2.49 55.78
CA TRP A 147 -16.23 1.34 54.92
C TRP A 147 -17.21 1.28 53.75
N ALA A 148 -18.52 1.40 54.02
CA ALA A 148 -19.55 1.42 52.98
C ALA A 148 -19.38 2.60 52.00
N SER A 149 -18.98 3.78 52.48
CA SER A 149 -18.71 4.96 51.64
C SER A 149 -17.52 4.73 50.70
N ASP A 150 -16.41 4.21 51.21
CA ASP A 150 -15.23 3.87 50.41
C ASP A 150 -15.54 2.81 49.35
N VAL A 151 -16.27 1.75 49.72
CA VAL A 151 -16.69 0.70 48.78
C VAL A 151 -17.61 1.26 47.69
N ALA A 152 -18.53 2.18 48.03
CA ALA A 152 -19.39 2.86 47.06
C ALA A 152 -18.59 3.78 46.12
N ALA A 153 -17.63 4.54 46.64
CA ALA A 153 -16.75 5.39 45.84
C ALA A 153 -15.89 4.56 44.87
N MET A 154 -15.31 3.45 45.31
CA MET A 154 -14.54 2.54 44.44
C MET A 154 -15.43 1.82 43.42
N ALA A 155 -16.69 1.50 43.76
CA ALA A 155 -17.64 0.90 42.83
C ALA A 155 -18.05 1.87 41.72
N ALA A 156 -18.32 3.13 42.05
CA ALA A 156 -18.58 4.19 41.07
C ALA A 156 -17.35 4.41 40.17
N TYR A 157 -16.16 4.54 40.76
CA TYR A 157 -14.91 4.69 40.01
C TYR A 157 -14.69 3.55 39.01
N HIS A 158 -14.83 2.31 39.47
CA HIS A 158 -14.69 1.14 38.61
C HIS A 158 -15.72 1.13 37.47
N PHE A 159 -16.98 1.51 37.75
CA PHE A 159 -18.03 1.59 36.74
C PHE A 159 -17.70 2.65 35.68
N ASP A 160 -17.42 3.88 36.09
CA ASP A 160 -17.18 5.01 35.18
C ASP A 160 -15.88 4.82 34.37
N ALA A 161 -14.78 4.40 35.02
CA ALA A 161 -13.52 4.12 34.35
C ALA A 161 -13.62 2.92 33.38
N SER A 162 -14.38 1.87 33.74
CA SER A 162 -14.65 0.76 32.81
C SER A 162 -15.53 1.18 31.64
N ALA A 163 -16.50 2.06 31.86
CA ALA A 163 -17.36 2.61 30.82
C ALA A 163 -16.56 3.46 29.82
N ALA A 164 -15.66 4.33 30.30
CA ALA A 164 -14.75 5.10 29.46
C ALA A 164 -13.79 4.20 28.66
N ALA A 165 -13.17 3.22 29.31
CA ALA A 165 -12.30 2.25 28.65
C ALA A 165 -13.04 1.43 27.57
N ALA A 166 -14.32 1.09 27.79
CA ALA A 166 -15.14 0.34 26.84
C ALA A 166 -15.52 1.12 25.56
N GLN A 167 -15.40 2.46 25.56
CA GLN A 167 -15.59 3.27 24.34
C GLN A 167 -14.37 3.22 23.40
N LEU A 168 -13.21 2.77 23.88
CA LEU A 168 -12.01 2.67 23.05
C LEU A 168 -12.14 1.47 22.08
N ALA A 169 -12.04 1.76 20.78
CA ALA A 169 -12.03 0.73 19.75
C ALA A 169 -10.86 -0.25 19.97
N PRO A 170 -11.06 -1.58 19.80
CA PRO A 170 -9.97 -2.55 19.86
C PRO A 170 -8.85 -2.20 18.88
N TRP A 171 -7.59 -2.41 19.25
CA TRP A 171 -6.44 -1.99 18.43
C TRP A 171 -6.46 -2.55 16.99
N GLN A 172 -6.98 -3.77 16.78
CA GLN A 172 -7.17 -4.35 15.44
C GLN A 172 -8.24 -3.61 14.60
N GLN A 173 -9.22 -2.98 15.24
CA GLN A 173 -10.18 -2.09 14.58
C GLN A 173 -9.54 -0.74 14.25
N VAL A 174 -8.73 -0.19 15.15
CA VAL A 174 -7.97 1.05 14.92
C VAL A 174 -7.04 0.91 13.70
N LEU A 175 -6.23 -0.15 13.67
CA LEU A 175 -5.35 -0.44 12.54
C LEU A 175 -6.12 -0.56 11.22
N ARG A 176 -7.24 -1.29 11.20
CA ARG A 176 -8.09 -1.43 10.01
C ARG A 176 -8.71 -0.10 9.56
N ASN A 177 -9.11 0.77 10.48
CA ASN A 177 -9.57 2.14 10.17
C ASN A 177 -8.45 2.99 9.56
N LEU A 178 -7.20 2.72 9.92
CA LEU A 178 -5.98 3.35 9.35
C LEU A 178 -5.46 2.62 8.09
N GLY A 179 -6.22 1.68 7.52
CA GLY A 179 -5.84 0.93 6.33
C GLY A 179 -4.74 -0.12 6.55
N ILE A 180 -4.49 -0.53 7.79
CA ILE A 180 -3.56 -1.61 8.14
C ILE A 180 -4.40 -2.83 8.53
N ASP A 181 -4.52 -3.80 7.63
CA ASP A 181 -5.21 -5.06 7.92
C ASP A 181 -4.20 -6.16 8.24
N ILE A 182 -4.41 -6.85 9.37
CA ILE A 182 -3.58 -7.97 9.82
C ILE A 182 -4.42 -9.24 9.70
N GLY A 183 -4.15 -10.02 8.65
CA GLY A 183 -4.80 -11.29 8.40
C GLY A 183 -4.50 -12.33 9.48
N LYS A 184 -5.35 -13.37 9.56
CA LYS A 184 -5.30 -14.44 10.58
C LYS A 184 -3.98 -15.24 10.61
N ASN A 185 -3.16 -15.12 9.58
CA ASN A 185 -1.84 -15.74 9.44
C ASN A 185 -0.67 -14.76 9.65
N GLY A 186 -0.92 -13.55 10.15
CA GLY A 186 0.09 -12.50 10.30
C GLY A 186 0.45 -11.76 9.01
N ALA A 187 -0.21 -12.06 7.88
CA ALA A 187 -0.03 -11.31 6.66
C ALA A 187 -0.63 -9.90 6.78
N ILE A 188 0.09 -8.89 6.31
CA ILE A 188 -0.32 -7.48 6.38
C ILE A 188 -0.82 -7.03 5.01
N ASN A 189 -1.93 -6.30 4.95
CA ASN A 189 -2.26 -5.44 3.82
C ASN A 189 -2.16 -3.97 4.24
N LEU A 190 -1.66 -3.12 3.35
CA LEU A 190 -1.49 -1.68 3.57
C LEU A 190 -2.35 -0.90 2.56
N GLY A 191 -3.18 0.00 3.07
CA GLY A 191 -4.20 0.71 2.31
C GLY A 191 -5.54 -0.02 2.24
N PHE A 192 -6.55 0.67 1.70
CA PHE A 192 -7.96 0.34 1.92
C PHE A 192 -8.54 -0.68 0.94
N GLY A 193 -9.49 -1.50 1.39
CA GLY A 193 -10.26 -2.41 0.54
C GLY A 193 -9.47 -3.60 -0.05
N ASN A 194 -8.24 -3.83 0.42
CA ASN A 194 -7.45 -4.99 -0.01
C ASN A 194 -8.03 -6.29 0.60
N THR A 195 -8.02 -7.37 -0.19
CA THR A 195 -8.46 -8.71 0.22
C THR A 195 -7.35 -9.72 -0.05
N GLY A 196 -6.93 -10.47 0.96
CA GLY A 196 -5.85 -11.46 0.86
C GLY A 196 -4.62 -11.06 1.68
N SER A 197 -3.42 -11.10 1.10
CA SER A 197 -2.15 -11.01 1.86
C SER A 197 -1.04 -10.20 1.17
N GLY A 198 -0.37 -9.31 1.90
CA GLY A 198 0.82 -8.61 1.39
C GLY A 198 0.53 -7.56 0.33
N ASN A 199 -0.73 -7.13 0.18
CA ASN A 199 -1.11 -6.11 -0.80
C ASN A 199 -0.81 -4.70 -0.27
N ILE A 200 -0.34 -3.81 -1.14
CA ILE A 200 -0.03 -2.41 -0.84
C ILE A 200 -0.79 -1.52 -1.84
N GLY A 201 -1.61 -0.61 -1.34
CA GLY A 201 -2.44 0.29 -2.15
C GLY A 201 -3.94 0.04 -1.90
N ILE A 202 -4.77 0.06 -2.94
CA ILE A 202 -6.24 0.13 -2.77
C ILE A 202 -6.96 -0.95 -3.57
N GLY A 203 -7.90 -1.66 -2.95
CA GLY A 203 -8.85 -2.53 -3.64
C GLY A 203 -8.23 -3.76 -4.33
N ASN A 204 -7.01 -4.17 -3.94
CA ASN A 204 -6.36 -5.32 -4.55
C ASN A 204 -6.90 -6.63 -3.96
N THR A 205 -7.16 -7.62 -4.80
CA THR A 205 -7.64 -8.96 -4.40
C THR A 205 -6.59 -10.01 -4.74
N GLY A 206 -6.15 -10.79 -3.75
CA GLY A 206 -5.13 -11.83 -3.90
C GLY A 206 -3.88 -11.51 -3.08
N SER A 207 -2.68 -11.68 -3.64
CA SER A 207 -1.44 -11.62 -2.84
C SER A 207 -0.28 -10.83 -3.43
N GLY A 208 0.34 -9.97 -2.64
CA GLY A 208 1.58 -9.28 -3.03
C GLY A 208 1.41 -8.26 -4.16
N ASN A 209 0.20 -7.71 -4.34
CA ASN A 209 -0.04 -6.68 -5.36
C ASN A 209 0.35 -5.29 -4.85
N LEU A 210 0.90 -4.45 -5.72
CA LEU A 210 1.22 -3.04 -5.46
C LEU A 210 0.43 -2.12 -6.39
N GLY A 211 -0.40 -1.26 -5.84
CA GLY A 211 -1.17 -0.25 -6.58
C GLY A 211 -2.68 -0.39 -6.38
N VAL A 212 -3.47 -0.29 -7.46
CA VAL A 212 -4.93 -0.09 -7.36
C VAL A 212 -5.72 -1.14 -8.13
N GLY A 213 -6.67 -1.80 -7.48
CA GLY A 213 -7.68 -2.65 -8.15
C GLY A 213 -7.13 -3.88 -8.87
N ASN A 214 -5.95 -4.37 -8.50
CA ASN A 214 -5.38 -5.57 -9.13
C ASN A 214 -6.02 -6.85 -8.56
N THR A 215 -6.27 -7.83 -9.41
CA THR A 215 -6.85 -9.13 -9.04
C THR A 215 -5.91 -10.27 -9.42
N GLY A 216 -5.50 -11.08 -8.44
CA GLY A 216 -4.50 -12.14 -8.59
C GLY A 216 -3.26 -11.86 -7.73
N SER A 217 -2.07 -12.25 -8.20
CA SER A 217 -0.86 -12.23 -7.37
C SER A 217 0.32 -11.53 -8.04
N GLY A 218 1.08 -10.74 -7.27
CA GLY A 218 2.34 -10.13 -7.70
C GLY A 218 2.21 -9.03 -8.76
N ASN A 219 1.03 -8.45 -8.96
CA ASN A 219 0.83 -7.38 -9.94
C ASN A 219 1.30 -6.03 -9.40
N VAL A 220 1.86 -5.19 -10.28
CA VAL A 220 2.29 -3.83 -9.96
C VAL A 220 1.63 -2.84 -10.93
N GLY A 221 0.92 -1.85 -10.39
CA GLY A 221 0.20 -0.84 -11.15
C GLY A 221 -1.31 -0.88 -10.92
N SER A 222 -2.13 -0.82 -11.96
CA SER A 222 -3.57 -0.58 -11.82
C SER A 222 -4.47 -1.48 -12.67
N GLY A 223 -5.50 -2.08 -12.07
CA GLY A 223 -6.55 -2.81 -12.77
C GLY A 223 -6.07 -4.07 -13.51
N ASN A 224 -4.93 -4.65 -13.14
CA ASN A 224 -4.45 -5.89 -13.76
C ASN A 224 -5.21 -7.11 -13.21
N THR A 225 -5.52 -8.08 -14.05
CA THR A 225 -6.21 -9.33 -13.69
C THR A 225 -5.38 -10.53 -14.14
N GLY A 226 -4.98 -11.38 -13.18
CA GLY A 226 -4.03 -12.47 -13.37
C GLY A 226 -2.76 -12.24 -12.54
N ASN A 227 -1.60 -12.73 -12.97
CA ASN A 227 -0.41 -12.79 -12.10
C ASN A 227 0.82 -12.10 -12.68
N ASN A 228 1.64 -11.47 -11.84
CA ASN A 228 2.94 -10.89 -12.18
C ASN A 228 2.91 -9.87 -13.34
N ASN A 229 1.80 -9.14 -13.51
CA ASN A 229 1.72 -8.07 -14.51
C ASN A 229 2.28 -6.76 -13.96
N LEU A 230 3.00 -6.00 -14.78
CA LEU A 230 3.51 -4.66 -14.46
C LEU A 230 2.94 -3.64 -15.45
N GLY A 231 2.16 -2.68 -14.95
CA GLY A 231 1.52 -1.61 -15.72
C GLY A 231 0.01 -1.53 -15.46
N MET A 232 -0.81 -1.33 -16.50
CA MET A 232 -2.25 -1.06 -16.30
C MET A 232 -3.18 -1.88 -17.19
N GLY A 233 -4.25 -2.42 -16.60
CA GLY A 233 -5.37 -3.04 -17.33
C GLY A 233 -5.01 -4.31 -18.08
N ASN A 234 -3.93 -5.00 -17.70
CA ASN A 234 -3.54 -6.25 -18.36
C ASN A 234 -4.39 -7.43 -17.84
N LEU A 235 -4.74 -8.34 -18.74
CA LEU A 235 -5.53 -9.55 -18.47
C LEU A 235 -4.72 -10.79 -18.89
N GLY A 236 -4.36 -11.64 -17.93
CA GLY A 236 -3.42 -12.75 -18.12
C GLY A 236 -2.22 -12.63 -17.19
N SER A 237 -1.09 -13.25 -17.52
CA SER A 237 0.05 -13.36 -16.62
C SER A 237 1.39 -12.93 -17.24
N GLY A 238 2.19 -12.21 -16.46
CA GLY A 238 3.55 -11.82 -16.83
C GLY A 238 3.63 -10.72 -17.90
N ASN A 239 2.58 -9.92 -18.08
CA ASN A 239 2.58 -8.83 -19.05
C ASN A 239 3.26 -7.57 -18.50
N LEU A 240 4.00 -6.88 -19.36
CA LEU A 240 4.62 -5.59 -19.08
C LEU A 240 4.07 -4.52 -20.03
N GLY A 241 3.30 -3.58 -19.49
CA GLY A 241 2.74 -2.46 -20.22
C GLY A 241 1.23 -2.29 -19.97
N PHE A 242 0.46 -2.05 -21.03
CA PHE A 242 -0.89 -1.50 -20.91
C PHE A 242 -1.90 -2.28 -21.73
N ALA A 243 -3.08 -2.56 -21.17
CA ALA A 243 -4.23 -3.14 -21.85
C ALA A 243 -3.94 -4.41 -22.68
N SER A 244 -2.97 -5.23 -22.26
CA SER A 244 -2.62 -6.48 -22.95
C SER A 244 -3.47 -7.65 -22.44
N THR A 245 -4.00 -8.46 -23.35
CA THR A 245 -4.79 -9.67 -23.07
C THR A 245 -4.04 -10.91 -23.58
N GLY A 246 -3.72 -11.85 -22.69
CA GLY A 246 -2.85 -13.00 -22.96
C GLY A 246 -1.67 -13.03 -21.99
N ASP A 247 -0.70 -13.91 -22.23
CA ASP A 247 0.44 -14.10 -21.33
C ASP A 247 1.75 -13.53 -21.91
N ARG A 248 2.62 -13.05 -21.00
CA ARG A 248 4.06 -12.80 -21.23
C ARG A 248 4.34 -11.82 -22.38
N SER A 249 3.49 -10.81 -22.53
CA SER A 249 3.61 -9.79 -23.58
C SER A 249 4.18 -8.46 -23.08
N LEU A 250 4.92 -7.75 -23.93
CA LEU A 250 5.57 -6.46 -23.66
C LEU A 250 5.03 -5.39 -24.61
N GLY A 251 4.25 -4.45 -24.10
CA GLY A 251 3.79 -3.29 -24.88
C GLY A 251 2.36 -2.83 -24.55
N PHE A 252 1.63 -2.39 -25.59
CA PHE A 252 0.37 -1.68 -25.43
C PHE A 252 -0.74 -2.32 -26.28
N GLY A 253 -1.87 -2.70 -25.69
CA GLY A 253 -3.06 -3.18 -26.41
C GLY A 253 -2.90 -4.53 -27.12
N LEU A 254 -1.98 -5.37 -26.66
CA LEU A 254 -1.67 -6.66 -27.31
C LEU A 254 -2.76 -7.70 -27.03
N THR A 255 -3.05 -8.59 -27.98
CA THR A 255 -3.98 -9.72 -27.79
C THR A 255 -3.30 -11.02 -28.21
N GLY A 256 -3.20 -12.01 -27.32
CA GLY A 256 -2.46 -13.26 -27.51
C GLY A 256 -1.05 -13.22 -26.93
N ASP A 257 -0.42 -14.39 -26.84
CA ASP A 257 0.73 -14.60 -25.96
C ASP A 257 2.08 -14.25 -26.58
N ASN A 258 3.08 -13.99 -25.72
CA ASN A 258 4.48 -13.79 -26.06
C ASN A 258 4.75 -12.67 -27.08
N LYS A 259 3.93 -11.61 -27.10
CA LYS A 259 4.03 -10.52 -28.07
C LYS A 259 4.93 -9.39 -27.59
N VAL A 260 5.57 -8.71 -28.52
CA VAL A 260 6.27 -7.44 -28.26
C VAL A 260 5.86 -6.40 -29.30
N GLY A 261 5.31 -5.26 -28.86
CA GLY A 261 4.96 -4.13 -29.73
C GLY A 261 3.65 -3.41 -29.36
N PHE A 262 2.91 -2.97 -30.38
CA PHE A 262 1.65 -2.26 -30.24
C PHE A 262 0.46 -3.07 -30.80
N GLY A 263 -0.69 -2.90 -30.16
CA GLY A 263 -1.96 -3.57 -30.44
C GLY A 263 -2.47 -3.32 -31.86
N GLY A 264 -3.23 -4.27 -32.38
CA GLY A 264 -3.77 -4.23 -33.75
C GLY A 264 -2.76 -4.52 -34.86
N PHE A 265 -1.45 -4.41 -34.61
CA PHE A 265 -0.42 -4.62 -35.64
C PHE A 265 0.14 -6.05 -35.70
N ASN A 266 0.04 -6.86 -34.66
CA ASN A 266 0.50 -8.27 -34.68
C ASN A 266 -0.64 -9.24 -34.34
N SER A 267 -0.99 -10.16 -35.24
CA SER A 267 -1.98 -11.24 -35.03
C SER A 267 -1.28 -12.59 -34.80
N GLY A 268 -1.96 -13.60 -34.23
CA GLY A 268 -1.33 -14.88 -33.85
C GLY A 268 -0.57 -14.82 -32.51
N SER A 269 0.56 -15.52 -32.35
CA SER A 269 1.29 -15.70 -31.08
C SER A 269 2.82 -15.54 -31.24
N GLY A 270 3.54 -15.11 -30.21
CA GLY A 270 5.01 -15.07 -30.20
C GLY A 270 5.66 -14.06 -31.16
N ASN A 271 4.90 -13.12 -31.72
CA ASN A 271 5.40 -12.20 -32.74
C ASN A 271 6.04 -10.94 -32.10
N VAL A 272 7.23 -10.58 -32.60
CA VAL A 272 8.03 -9.43 -32.16
C VAL A 272 8.17 -8.43 -33.30
N GLY A 273 7.77 -7.17 -33.09
CA GLY A 273 7.87 -6.12 -34.10
C GLY A 273 6.50 -5.59 -34.53
N PHE A 274 6.23 -5.48 -35.83
CA PHE A 274 5.04 -4.76 -36.34
C PHE A 274 4.50 -5.37 -37.64
N GLY A 275 3.19 -5.56 -37.76
CA GLY A 275 2.54 -6.08 -38.97
C GLY A 275 2.55 -7.60 -39.10
N ASN A 276 3.05 -8.34 -38.11
CA ASN A 276 3.30 -9.78 -38.24
C ASN A 276 2.04 -10.63 -37.95
N SER A 277 1.85 -11.72 -38.72
CA SER A 277 0.74 -12.66 -38.60
C SER A 277 1.24 -14.10 -38.45
N GLY A 278 0.59 -14.89 -37.59
CA GLY A 278 0.97 -16.29 -37.34
C GLY A 278 1.83 -16.45 -36.08
N THR A 279 2.87 -17.30 -36.11
CA THR A 279 3.57 -17.74 -34.89
C THR A 279 5.07 -17.43 -34.91
N GLY A 280 5.58 -16.74 -33.90
CA GLY A 280 7.03 -16.64 -33.65
C GLY A 280 7.83 -15.83 -34.67
N ASN A 281 7.21 -14.89 -35.39
CA ASN A 281 7.88 -14.05 -36.39
C ASN A 281 8.52 -12.81 -35.76
N VAL A 282 9.70 -12.42 -36.25
CA VAL A 282 10.49 -11.29 -35.75
C VAL A 282 10.75 -10.28 -36.87
N GLY A 283 10.33 -9.04 -36.69
CA GLY A 283 10.54 -7.95 -37.64
C GLY A 283 9.23 -7.33 -38.14
N PHE A 284 9.09 -7.12 -39.45
CA PHE A 284 7.99 -6.35 -40.04
C PHE A 284 7.18 -7.12 -41.08
N PHE A 285 5.85 -7.06 -41.01
CA PHE A 285 4.93 -7.59 -42.04
C PHE A 285 5.12 -9.05 -42.46
N ASN A 286 5.68 -9.90 -41.60
CA ASN A 286 5.88 -11.33 -41.88
C ASN A 286 4.59 -12.13 -41.63
N SER A 287 4.38 -13.21 -42.37
CA SER A 287 3.19 -14.09 -42.25
C SER A 287 3.59 -15.57 -42.18
N GLY A 288 3.01 -16.32 -41.25
CA GLY A 288 3.30 -17.75 -41.07
C GLY A 288 4.09 -18.02 -39.79
N THR A 289 5.11 -18.88 -39.85
CA THR A 289 5.79 -19.40 -38.66
C THR A 289 7.30 -19.14 -38.68
N GLY A 290 7.83 -18.51 -37.64
CA GLY A 290 9.27 -18.44 -37.37
C GLY A 290 10.09 -17.59 -38.35
N ASN A 291 9.47 -16.64 -39.08
CA ASN A 291 10.19 -15.82 -40.06
C ASN A 291 10.90 -14.63 -39.40
N LEU A 292 12.08 -14.27 -39.91
CA LEU A 292 12.92 -13.15 -39.45
C LEU A 292 13.13 -12.13 -40.57
N GLY A 293 12.86 -10.85 -40.31
CA GLY A 293 13.12 -9.74 -41.23
C GLY A 293 11.85 -9.05 -41.69
N ILE A 294 11.69 -8.79 -43.00
CA ILE A 294 10.59 -7.95 -43.52
C ILE A 294 9.81 -8.65 -44.65
N GLY A 295 8.49 -8.76 -44.51
CA GLY A 295 7.59 -9.17 -45.59
C GLY A 295 7.70 -10.65 -46.01
N ASN A 296 8.30 -11.51 -45.17
CA ASN A 296 8.44 -12.93 -45.50
C ASN A 296 7.13 -13.70 -45.27
N SER A 297 6.89 -14.76 -46.04
CA SER A 297 5.69 -15.60 -45.94
C SER A 297 6.03 -17.10 -45.89
N GLY A 298 5.41 -17.84 -44.98
CA GLY A 298 5.62 -19.29 -44.84
C GLY A 298 6.40 -19.67 -43.58
N LEU A 299 7.40 -20.54 -43.68
CA LEU A 299 8.09 -21.17 -42.55
C LEU A 299 9.60 -20.83 -42.53
N LEU A 300 10.10 -20.31 -41.40
CA LEU A 300 11.53 -20.18 -41.09
C LEU A 300 12.35 -19.41 -42.15
N ASN A 301 11.76 -18.43 -42.83
CA ASN A 301 12.47 -17.59 -43.79
C ASN A 301 13.20 -16.44 -43.10
N SER A 302 14.36 -16.03 -43.64
CA SER A 302 15.19 -14.94 -43.11
C SER A 302 15.55 -13.91 -44.18
N GLY A 303 15.34 -12.62 -43.91
CA GLY A 303 15.67 -11.51 -44.81
C GLY A 303 14.44 -10.73 -45.29
N LEU A 304 14.34 -10.46 -46.59
CA LEU A 304 13.27 -9.63 -47.16
C LEU A 304 12.43 -10.40 -48.20
N GLY A 305 11.11 -10.35 -48.07
CA GLY A 305 10.16 -10.70 -49.15
C GLY A 305 10.22 -12.16 -49.62
N ASN A 306 10.76 -13.09 -48.82
CA ASN A 306 10.85 -14.49 -49.20
C ASN A 306 9.51 -15.22 -49.01
N SER A 307 9.21 -16.22 -49.84
CA SER A 307 7.99 -17.03 -49.76
C SER A 307 8.27 -18.53 -49.80
N GLY A 308 7.69 -19.28 -48.88
CA GLY A 308 7.87 -20.74 -48.76
C GLY A 308 8.61 -21.13 -47.48
N SER A 309 9.61 -22.03 -47.57
CA SER A 309 10.23 -22.66 -46.40
C SER A 309 11.76 -22.56 -46.36
N ILE A 310 12.32 -22.11 -45.23
CA ILE A 310 13.77 -22.13 -44.96
C ILE A 310 14.58 -21.36 -46.04
N ASN A 311 14.05 -20.24 -46.52
CA ASN A 311 14.77 -19.38 -47.47
C ASN A 311 15.56 -18.27 -46.75
N ALA A 312 16.73 -17.89 -47.27
CA ALA A 312 17.55 -16.81 -46.73
C ALA A 312 17.95 -15.79 -47.81
N GLY A 313 17.74 -14.50 -47.55
CA GLY A 313 18.12 -13.40 -48.44
C GLY A 313 16.94 -12.56 -48.91
N PHE A 314 16.85 -12.27 -50.21
CA PHE A 314 15.91 -11.28 -50.76
C PHE A 314 15.06 -11.87 -51.88
N GLY A 315 13.73 -11.89 -51.71
CA GLY A 315 12.77 -12.20 -52.77
C GLY A 315 12.76 -13.65 -53.26
N ASN A 316 13.26 -14.61 -52.48
CA ASN A 316 13.31 -16.02 -52.88
C ASN A 316 11.94 -16.70 -52.74
N ALA A 317 11.65 -17.68 -53.60
CA ALA A 317 10.39 -18.43 -53.61
C ALA A 317 10.63 -19.95 -53.67
N GLY A 318 9.99 -20.71 -52.78
CA GLY A 318 10.11 -22.18 -52.71
C GLY A 318 10.77 -22.63 -51.40
N SER A 319 11.67 -23.60 -51.47
CA SER A 319 12.30 -24.19 -50.28
C SER A 319 13.82 -24.19 -50.35
N MET A 320 14.47 -23.90 -49.22
CA MET A 320 15.93 -23.99 -49.03
C MET A 320 16.78 -23.09 -49.96
N ASN A 321 16.19 -22.02 -50.50
CA ASN A 321 16.94 -21.08 -51.33
C ASN A 321 17.80 -20.13 -50.48
N MET A 322 19.02 -19.83 -50.92
CA MET A 322 19.87 -18.81 -50.32
C MET A 322 20.36 -17.83 -51.40
N GLY A 323 20.13 -16.53 -51.21
CA GLY A 323 20.59 -15.49 -52.14
C GLY A 323 19.52 -14.48 -52.54
N LEU A 324 19.54 -14.07 -53.81
CA LEU A 324 18.68 -13.04 -54.39
C LEU A 324 17.76 -13.63 -55.46
N TRP A 325 16.45 -13.42 -55.32
CA TRP A 325 15.41 -13.72 -56.31
C TRP A 325 15.35 -15.16 -56.83
N GLN A 326 15.84 -16.12 -56.05
CA GLN A 326 15.84 -17.53 -56.46
C GLN A 326 14.44 -18.12 -56.33
N SER A 327 13.88 -18.60 -57.44
CA SER A 327 12.64 -19.38 -57.45
C SER A 327 12.94 -20.84 -57.77
N ALA A 328 12.43 -21.76 -56.94
CA ALA A 328 12.47 -23.18 -57.24
C ALA A 328 11.36 -23.54 -58.23
N MET A 329 11.74 -23.91 -59.47
CA MET A 329 10.82 -24.50 -60.45
C MET A 329 10.23 -25.80 -59.88
N PRO A 330 8.90 -25.99 -59.83
CA PRO A 330 8.30 -27.23 -59.35
C PRO A 330 8.38 -28.33 -60.43
N GLY A 331 9.44 -29.14 -60.40
CA GLY A 331 9.56 -30.33 -61.26
C GLY A 331 10.94 -30.99 -61.22
N ASP A 332 10.94 -32.33 -61.17
CA ASP A 332 12.02 -33.25 -61.56
C ASP A 332 13.37 -33.18 -60.81
N MET A 333 13.36 -33.65 -59.55
CA MET A 333 14.51 -34.38 -59.00
C MET A 333 14.62 -35.79 -59.61
N ALA A 334 14.76 -35.85 -60.94
CA ALA A 334 14.87 -37.10 -61.71
C ALA A 334 15.80 -37.00 -62.95
N ALA A 335 16.67 -35.97 -63.04
CA ALA A 335 17.68 -35.88 -64.10
C ALA A 335 18.90 -35.02 -63.73
N ALA A 336 19.68 -35.43 -62.73
CA ALA A 336 21.01 -34.86 -62.46
C ALA A 336 22.14 -35.69 -63.11
N ALA A 337 22.00 -35.96 -64.42
CA ALA A 337 23.03 -36.56 -65.25
C ALA A 337 23.07 -35.85 -66.61
N ALA A 338 24.28 -35.39 -67.00
CA ALA A 338 24.59 -34.66 -68.22
C ALA A 338 23.97 -33.24 -68.36
N LEU A 339 24.64 -32.25 -67.76
CA LEU A 339 24.81 -30.93 -68.39
C LEU A 339 26.31 -30.57 -68.42
N ASP A 340 26.69 -29.92 -69.51
CA ASP A 340 28.05 -29.69 -70.00
C ASP A 340 28.89 -28.75 -69.07
N PRO A 341 30.14 -29.12 -68.69
CA PRO A 341 31.03 -28.26 -67.91
C PRO A 341 31.30 -26.87 -68.52
N ALA A 342 31.15 -26.70 -69.84
CA ALA A 342 31.50 -25.46 -70.52
C ALA A 342 30.62 -24.26 -70.12
N LEU A 343 29.31 -24.48 -69.86
CA LEU A 343 28.38 -23.38 -69.55
C LEU A 343 28.48 -22.89 -68.09
N ALA A 344 29.06 -23.69 -67.19
CA ALA A 344 29.29 -23.29 -65.80
C ALA A 344 30.40 -22.22 -65.64
N SER A 345 31.21 -21.97 -66.68
CA SER A 345 32.37 -21.06 -66.65
C SER A 345 32.05 -19.57 -66.86
N SER A 346 30.85 -19.23 -67.37
CA SER A 346 30.46 -17.85 -67.67
C SER A 346 29.80 -17.11 -66.50
N ALA A 347 29.31 -17.82 -65.48
CA ALA A 347 28.76 -17.24 -64.26
C ALA A 347 29.83 -16.97 -63.17
N SER A 348 31.01 -17.58 -63.29
CA SER A 348 32.12 -17.47 -62.31
C SER A 348 32.87 -16.13 -62.31
N TYR A 349 32.42 -15.12 -63.08
CA TYR A 349 33.00 -13.76 -63.11
C TYR A 349 32.13 -12.70 -62.41
N ALA A 350 31.36 -13.08 -61.38
CA ALA A 350 30.67 -12.13 -60.50
C ALA A 350 30.68 -12.49 -58.99
N THR A 351 31.54 -13.42 -58.57
CA THR A 351 31.65 -13.81 -57.15
C THR A 351 33.06 -13.55 -56.63
N GLY A 352 33.23 -12.48 -55.86
CA GLY A 352 34.46 -12.25 -55.12
C GLY A 352 34.55 -13.18 -53.91
N GLY A 353 35.59 -14.02 -53.85
CA GLY A 353 36.03 -14.69 -52.63
C GLY A 353 35.37 -16.03 -52.31
N THR A 354 35.98 -17.12 -52.78
CA THR A 354 35.76 -18.46 -52.20
C THR A 354 36.44 -18.55 -50.83
N ALA A 355 35.64 -18.67 -49.76
CA ALA A 355 36.11 -19.04 -48.43
C ALA A 355 35.63 -20.45 -48.08
N THR A 356 36.52 -21.44 -48.21
CA THR A 356 36.26 -22.82 -47.79
C THR A 356 36.15 -22.88 -46.27
N LEU A 357 34.92 -22.88 -45.74
CA LEU A 357 34.64 -23.06 -44.31
C LEU A 357 33.99 -24.42 -44.07
N GLY A 358 34.81 -25.38 -43.61
CA GLY A 358 34.34 -26.71 -43.26
C GLY A 358 33.48 -26.72 -41.99
N SER A 359 32.41 -27.52 -42.02
CA SER A 359 31.91 -28.38 -40.92
C SER A 359 31.89 -27.81 -39.48
N SER A 360 31.70 -26.49 -39.31
CA SER A 360 31.67 -25.81 -38.00
C SER A 360 30.46 -24.89 -37.83
N ILE A 361 29.89 -24.35 -38.91
CA ILE A 361 28.72 -23.46 -38.87
C ILE A 361 27.41 -24.21 -38.54
N LEU A 362 27.30 -25.49 -38.94
CA LEU A 362 26.18 -26.35 -38.50
C LEU A 362 26.24 -26.68 -37.00
N ASN A 363 27.40 -26.47 -36.35
CA ASN A 363 27.56 -26.69 -34.91
C ASN A 363 27.34 -25.42 -34.09
N SER A 364 27.38 -24.22 -34.69
CA SER A 364 27.13 -22.95 -33.98
C SER A 364 25.64 -22.57 -33.91
N ALA A 365 24.81 -23.05 -34.84
CA ALA A 365 23.35 -22.89 -34.77
C ALA A 365 22.68 -23.63 -33.59
N LEU A 366 23.40 -24.54 -32.93
CA LEU A 366 22.98 -25.21 -31.69
C LEU A 366 23.85 -24.80 -30.47
N ALA A 367 24.81 -23.89 -30.64
CA ALA A 367 25.80 -23.53 -29.63
C ALA A 367 25.90 -22.02 -29.39
N GLN A 368 24.76 -21.33 -29.24
CA GLN A 368 24.75 -20.01 -28.61
C GLN A 368 23.53 -19.72 -27.72
N THR A 369 23.02 -20.75 -27.04
CA THR A 369 22.48 -20.55 -25.68
C THR A 369 23.66 -20.31 -24.74
N GLY A 370 23.96 -19.05 -24.43
CA GLY A 370 24.94 -18.69 -23.41
C GLY A 370 24.44 -19.15 -22.04
N ALA A 371 24.92 -20.29 -21.56
CA ALA A 371 24.61 -20.75 -20.22
C ALA A 371 25.30 -19.85 -19.19
N VAL A 372 24.49 -19.17 -18.37
CA VAL A 372 24.91 -18.87 -17.01
C VAL A 372 25.20 -20.19 -16.30
N ASN A 373 26.46 -20.36 -15.88
CA ASN A 373 27.03 -21.41 -15.03
C ASN A 373 26.13 -22.65 -14.73
N PRO A 374 26.42 -23.84 -15.30
CA PRO A 374 25.74 -25.08 -14.95
C PRO A 374 26.24 -25.64 -13.61
N ALA A 375 25.87 -24.96 -12.52
CA ALA A 375 26.11 -25.38 -11.14
C ALA A 375 24.82 -25.40 -10.31
N LEU A 376 23.70 -25.81 -10.91
CA LEU A 376 22.50 -26.30 -10.21
C LEU A 376 21.64 -27.19 -11.14
N ALA A 377 20.90 -28.14 -10.55
CA ALA A 377 19.93 -29.07 -11.16
C ALA A 377 20.47 -30.36 -11.84
N SER A 378 20.85 -31.33 -11.01
CA SER A 378 20.57 -32.75 -11.28
C SER A 378 19.06 -33.06 -11.11
N PRO A 379 18.54 -34.19 -11.64
CA PRO A 379 17.10 -34.40 -11.81
C PRO A 379 16.40 -35.15 -10.65
N LEU A 380 15.08 -35.38 -10.83
CA LEU A 380 14.22 -36.47 -10.29
C LEU A 380 13.13 -36.10 -9.24
N HIS A 381 11.89 -36.47 -9.56
CA HIS A 381 10.97 -37.18 -8.63
C HIS A 381 11.44 -38.66 -8.57
N PRO A 382 11.26 -39.45 -7.48
CA PRO A 382 9.96 -39.59 -6.78
C PRO A 382 10.00 -39.99 -5.26
N ALA A 383 8.80 -40.12 -4.67
CA ALA A 383 8.39 -41.04 -3.58
C ALA A 383 9.15 -41.11 -2.22
N SER A 384 8.45 -41.65 -1.21
CA SER A 384 8.71 -41.53 0.23
C SER A 384 9.51 -42.66 0.89
N ALA A 385 10.41 -42.33 1.83
CA ALA A 385 10.71 -43.12 3.05
C ALA A 385 11.48 -42.29 4.11
N THR A 386 11.11 -42.42 5.39
CA THR A 386 11.86 -42.00 6.60
C THR A 386 12.73 -43.15 7.15
N PRO A 387 13.63 -43.01 8.16
CA PRO A 387 13.92 -41.87 9.08
C PRO A 387 15.36 -41.30 8.86
N THR A 388 16.06 -40.53 9.72
CA THR A 388 15.98 -40.23 11.18
C THR A 388 16.51 -38.81 11.50
N ALA A 389 16.89 -38.51 12.76
CA ALA A 389 17.23 -37.17 13.26
C ALA A 389 18.71 -36.97 13.67
N ALA A 390 19.20 -35.72 13.58
CA ALA A 390 20.18 -35.08 14.47
C ALA A 390 20.17 -33.54 14.30
N ALA A 391 20.65 -32.79 15.30
CA ALA A 391 20.41 -31.35 15.51
C ALA A 391 21.51 -30.39 14.97
N PRO A 392 21.32 -29.05 14.96
CA PRO A 392 22.15 -28.08 14.21
C PRO A 392 23.15 -27.26 15.08
N ALA A 393 24.12 -26.56 14.45
CA ALA A 393 24.91 -25.52 15.11
C ALA A 393 25.52 -24.44 14.17
N ALA A 394 25.33 -23.18 14.58
CA ALA A 394 26.21 -21.99 14.48
C ALA A 394 26.66 -21.37 13.12
N ALA A 395 26.73 -20.03 13.12
CA ALA A 395 27.21 -19.16 12.03
C ALA A 395 28.68 -18.70 12.25
N PRO A 396 29.39 -18.22 11.22
CA PRO A 396 30.74 -17.66 11.33
C PRO A 396 30.76 -16.13 11.53
N ALA A 397 31.90 -15.62 12.02
CA ALA A 397 32.06 -14.26 12.55
C ALA A 397 32.99 -13.34 11.73
N THR A 398 33.04 -12.07 12.12
CA THR A 398 33.94 -11.01 11.66
C THR A 398 35.40 -11.18 12.11
N PRO A 399 36.40 -10.70 11.36
CA PRO A 399 37.80 -10.61 11.82
C PRO A 399 38.15 -9.21 12.39
N ALA A 400 39.13 -9.16 13.31
CA ALA A 400 39.75 -7.94 13.83
C ALA A 400 41.22 -8.16 14.25
N SER A 401 42.09 -7.18 14.00
CA SER A 401 43.43 -6.89 14.61
C SER A 401 44.15 -5.86 13.70
N GLY A 402 45.11 -5.03 14.12
CA GLY A 402 45.76 -4.77 15.43
C GLY A 402 46.60 -3.46 15.35
N LEU A 403 47.20 -3.01 16.47
CA LEU A 403 47.86 -1.69 16.62
C LEU A 403 49.34 -1.66 16.17
N ASP A 404 49.88 -0.47 15.82
CA ASP A 404 50.98 0.22 16.56
C ASP A 404 51.17 1.70 16.08
N SER A 405 52.25 2.40 16.48
CA SER A 405 52.27 3.83 16.85
C SER A 405 53.26 4.77 16.09
N GLY A 406 53.09 6.10 16.25
CA GLY A 406 54.02 7.12 15.74
C GLY A 406 53.68 8.61 16.03
N SER A 407 54.59 9.32 16.70
CA SER A 407 54.66 10.78 17.04
C SER A 407 54.67 11.76 15.82
N ALA A 408 54.48 13.11 15.92
CA ALA A 408 54.18 14.05 17.02
C ALA A 408 53.83 15.49 16.53
N SER A 409 53.20 16.30 17.42
CA SER A 409 53.22 17.80 17.55
C SER A 409 52.65 18.69 16.40
N THR A 410 52.15 19.92 16.60
CA THR A 410 52.05 20.89 17.73
C THR A 410 50.60 21.47 17.82
N GLY A 411 50.01 21.77 18.99
CA GLY A 411 49.99 23.09 19.68
C GLY A 411 48.77 23.97 19.26
N ALA A 412 48.03 24.71 20.11
CA ALA A 412 48.00 24.92 21.57
C ALA A 412 46.67 25.61 21.99
N GLY A 413 46.32 25.66 23.29
CA GLY A 413 45.23 26.51 23.85
C GLY A 413 44.28 25.78 24.81
N ASN A 414 44.02 26.34 26.00
CA ASN A 414 43.36 25.65 27.14
C ASN A 414 42.34 26.55 27.89
N ALA A 415 41.48 25.93 28.70
CA ALA A 415 40.51 26.48 29.67
C ALA A 415 39.23 27.15 29.10
N GLY A 416 38.06 27.07 29.75
CA GLY A 416 37.76 26.44 31.04
C GLY A 416 36.25 26.34 31.35
N SER A 417 35.91 25.71 32.48
CA SER A 417 34.56 25.31 32.92
C SER A 417 33.61 26.43 33.36
N GLY A 418 32.29 26.21 33.24
CA GLY A 418 31.27 26.95 34.00
C GLY A 418 29.82 26.53 33.69
N SER A 419 29.05 26.15 34.71
CA SER A 419 27.61 25.83 34.61
C SER A 419 26.80 26.70 35.56
N ALA A 420 25.75 27.37 35.06
CA ALA A 420 24.58 27.83 35.84
C ALA A 420 23.47 28.37 34.90
N ALA A 421 22.22 27.98 35.19
CA ALA A 421 20.98 28.61 34.70
C ALA A 421 20.48 29.63 35.77
N PRO A 422 19.27 30.26 35.75
CA PRO A 422 18.11 30.06 34.85
C PRO A 422 17.23 31.30 34.50
N SER A 423 16.10 31.02 33.83
CA SER A 423 14.78 31.69 33.94
C SER A 423 14.48 33.02 33.23
N GLY A 424 13.38 33.03 32.45
CA GLY A 424 12.78 34.23 31.85
C GLY A 424 11.49 33.95 31.06
N VAL A 425 10.37 33.70 31.75
CA VAL A 425 9.02 33.51 31.14
C VAL A 425 8.41 34.85 30.74
N ARG A 426 7.82 34.95 29.53
CA ARG A 426 6.71 35.88 29.20
C ARG A 426 5.74 35.25 28.19
N SER A 427 4.46 35.62 28.30
CA SER A 427 3.34 35.09 27.52
C SER A 427 2.53 36.21 26.86
N ALA A 428 1.88 35.88 25.73
CA ALA A 428 0.70 36.47 25.07
C ALA A 428 0.57 38.00 24.85
N GLY A 429 0.12 38.39 23.63
CA GLY A 429 -0.56 39.69 23.42
C GLY A 429 -0.50 40.31 22.01
N THR A 430 -1.44 39.93 21.13
CA THR A 430 -2.10 40.75 20.08
C THR A 430 -1.32 41.78 19.21
N GLY A 431 -1.50 41.70 17.88
CA GLY A 431 -1.36 42.87 16.99
C GLY A 431 -1.12 42.58 15.50
N TYR A 432 -2.12 42.82 14.65
CA TYR A 432 -1.93 42.89 13.20
C TYR A 432 -1.15 44.15 12.79
N THR A 433 -0.26 44.04 11.81
CA THR A 433 -0.21 44.95 10.64
C THR A 433 0.80 44.42 9.62
N GLY A 434 0.42 44.41 8.34
CA GLY A 434 1.29 43.96 7.26
C GLY A 434 2.04 45.12 6.60
N VAL A 435 3.21 44.83 6.04
CA VAL A 435 3.87 45.66 5.02
C VAL A 435 4.39 44.73 3.93
N TYR A 436 3.76 44.78 2.76
CA TYR A 436 4.39 44.27 1.54
C TYR A 436 5.52 45.22 1.16
N ASN A 437 6.71 44.70 0.88
CA ASN A 437 7.68 45.41 0.04
C ASN A 437 7.70 44.75 -1.34
N ALA A 438 7.46 45.54 -2.38
CA ALA A 438 7.41 45.09 -3.75
C ALA A 438 8.68 45.50 -4.50
N GLY A 439 9.18 44.61 -5.35
CA GLY A 439 10.15 44.95 -6.39
C GLY A 439 10.55 43.72 -7.19
N ALA A 440 10.66 43.77 -8.52
CA ALA A 440 10.19 44.80 -9.45
C ALA A 440 10.15 44.22 -10.88
N ASN A 441 9.46 44.93 -11.78
CA ASN A 441 9.49 44.81 -13.25
C ASN A 441 8.74 43.62 -13.89
N ASP A 442 8.15 43.75 -15.08
CA ASP A 442 7.42 44.86 -15.73
C ASP A 442 6.71 44.26 -16.97
N ALA A 443 5.53 44.77 -17.33
CA ALA A 443 5.06 45.00 -18.71
C ALA A 443 3.52 45.02 -18.82
N GLY A 444 2.99 46.00 -19.57
CA GLY A 444 1.85 45.72 -20.46
C GLY A 444 0.47 46.26 -20.06
N LEU A 445 0.39 47.55 -19.71
CA LEU A 445 -0.89 48.28 -19.62
C LEU A 445 -1.75 48.11 -20.89
N ARG A 446 -2.98 47.59 -20.76
CA ARG A 446 -4.10 47.90 -21.67
C ARG A 446 -5.40 48.14 -20.90
N THR A 447 -5.69 49.40 -20.67
CA THR A 447 -6.97 49.89 -20.12
C THR A 447 -8.11 49.69 -21.12
N ALA A 448 -9.21 49.08 -20.69
CA ALA A 448 -10.53 49.24 -21.32
C ALA A 448 -11.63 49.07 -20.27
N THR A 449 -12.17 50.18 -19.78
CA THR A 449 -13.32 50.23 -18.88
C THR A 449 -14.63 50.08 -19.65
N ARG A 450 -15.55 49.24 -19.15
CA ARG A 450 -17.00 49.48 -19.29
C ARG A 450 -17.79 48.70 -18.25
N GLU A 451 -18.63 49.40 -17.49
CA GLU A 451 -19.55 48.79 -16.52
C GLU A 451 -20.95 48.53 -17.10
N ALA A 452 -21.67 47.67 -16.35
CA ALA A 452 -23.11 47.63 -16.12
C ALA A 452 -24.08 47.25 -17.26
N GLY A 453 -24.91 46.24 -16.97
CA GLY A 453 -26.32 46.28 -17.38
C GLY A 453 -26.99 44.96 -17.77
N LEU A 454 -27.64 44.30 -16.79
CA LEU A 454 -28.94 43.61 -16.89
C LEU A 454 -29.11 42.36 -17.81
N GLY A 455 -29.89 41.40 -17.30
CA GLY A 455 -30.79 40.58 -18.13
C GLY A 455 -30.48 39.08 -18.23
N ALA A 456 -31.17 38.28 -17.42
CA ALA A 456 -31.42 36.87 -17.78
C ALA A 456 -32.50 36.81 -18.88
N PRO A 457 -32.42 35.82 -19.78
CA PRO A 457 -33.65 35.16 -20.20
C PRO A 457 -33.56 33.62 -20.24
N SER A 458 -34.74 33.02 -20.17
CA SER A 458 -34.98 31.58 -20.15
C SER A 458 -34.96 30.92 -21.53
N THR A 459 -34.54 29.65 -21.56
CA THR A 459 -35.04 28.56 -22.45
C THR A 459 -35.16 28.80 -23.96
N SER A 460 -34.22 28.23 -24.73
CA SER A 460 -34.49 27.25 -25.81
C SER A 460 -33.20 26.86 -26.56
N GLY A 461 -33.01 25.58 -26.91
CA GLY A 461 -31.91 25.14 -27.77
C GLY A 461 -31.25 23.82 -27.39
N SER A 462 -31.94 22.69 -27.58
CA SER A 462 -31.37 21.35 -27.41
C SER A 462 -30.54 20.93 -28.63
N SER A 463 -29.30 20.46 -28.42
CA SER A 463 -28.48 19.81 -29.45
C SER A 463 -27.72 18.56 -28.94
N ILE A 464 -28.38 17.73 -28.12
CA ILE A 464 -27.91 16.37 -27.79
C ILE A 464 -29.00 15.36 -28.17
N PRO A 465 -28.73 14.40 -29.08
CA PRO A 465 -29.68 13.33 -29.38
C PRO A 465 -29.78 12.36 -28.19
N ARG A 466 -31.01 12.10 -27.73
CA ARG A 466 -31.29 11.12 -26.66
C ARG A 466 -31.19 9.69 -27.21
N SER A 467 -30.40 8.83 -26.57
CA SER A 467 -30.35 7.40 -26.87
C SER A 467 -31.45 6.63 -26.13
N THR A 468 -32.02 5.61 -26.78
CA THR A 468 -33.26 4.93 -26.37
C THR A 468 -33.01 3.60 -25.64
N PHE A 469 -32.03 3.54 -24.72
CA PHE A 469 -31.56 2.26 -24.14
C PHE A 469 -32.04 1.92 -22.71
N TYR A 470 -32.82 2.79 -22.07
CA TYR A 470 -33.55 2.46 -20.83
C TYR A 470 -34.93 3.15 -20.81
N PRO A 471 -36.03 2.46 -20.44
CA PRO A 471 -37.31 3.09 -20.19
C PRO A 471 -37.29 3.83 -18.83
N SER A 472 -37.66 5.10 -18.84
CA SER A 472 -37.79 5.92 -17.62
C SER A 472 -38.94 5.41 -16.74
N ARG A 473 -38.66 5.16 -15.44
CA ARG A 473 -39.69 4.84 -14.44
C ARG A 473 -40.29 6.14 -13.90
N GLU A 474 -41.58 6.39 -14.14
CA GLU A 474 -42.29 7.49 -13.46
C GLU A 474 -42.58 7.13 -11.99
N PRO A 475 -42.63 8.12 -11.08
CA PRO A 475 -42.81 7.89 -9.66
C PRO A 475 -44.31 7.75 -9.29
N GLY A 476 -44.84 6.53 -9.33
CA GLY A 476 -46.14 6.26 -8.71
C GLY A 476 -46.93 5.04 -9.18
N GLU A 477 -46.44 3.81 -8.96
CA GLU A 477 -47.29 2.61 -8.77
C GLU A 477 -46.50 1.48 -8.03
N PRO A 478 -47.17 0.52 -7.36
CA PRO A 478 -46.59 -0.29 -6.29
C PRO A 478 -45.80 -1.53 -6.75
N ASP A 479 -44.87 -2.00 -5.89
CA ASP A 479 -43.98 -3.13 -6.16
C ASP A 479 -44.70 -4.49 -6.31
N THR A 480 -44.60 -5.09 -7.50
CA THR A 480 -44.87 -6.51 -7.72
C THR A 480 -43.61 -7.33 -7.45
N GLY A 481 -43.45 -7.80 -6.21
CA GLY A 481 -42.24 -8.50 -5.77
C GLY A 481 -41.98 -9.83 -6.48
N ILE A 482 -40.76 -10.01 -6.99
CA ILE A 482 -40.25 -11.31 -7.47
C ILE A 482 -39.52 -12.01 -6.32
N LYS A 483 -40.03 -13.18 -5.93
CA LYS A 483 -39.50 -13.98 -4.81
C LYS A 483 -38.24 -14.74 -5.23
N LEU A 484 -37.18 -14.66 -4.43
CA LEU A 484 -36.06 -15.61 -4.47
C LEU A 484 -36.37 -16.83 -3.57
N PRO A 485 -35.92 -18.05 -3.94
CA PRO A 485 -36.27 -19.26 -3.21
C PRO A 485 -35.51 -19.39 -1.89
N VAL A 486 -36.24 -19.69 -0.81
CA VAL A 486 -35.71 -20.04 0.51
C VAL A 486 -35.23 -21.50 0.48
N ARG A 487 -34.03 -21.79 0.97
CA ARG A 487 -33.60 -23.17 1.28
C ARG A 487 -34.31 -23.66 2.54
N SER A 488 -34.88 -24.85 2.48
CA SER A 488 -35.37 -25.60 3.63
C SER A 488 -34.27 -26.52 4.18
N GLU A 489 -34.12 -26.49 5.51
CA GLU A 489 -33.26 -27.33 6.38
C GLU A 489 -31.73 -27.09 6.28
#